data_AF-A0A1G1MFB3-F1
#
_entry.id   AF-A0A1G1MFB3-F1
#
_cell.length_a   1.000
_cell.length_b   1.000
_cell.length_c   1.000
_cell.angle_alpha   90.00
_cell.angle_beta   90.00
_cell.angle_gamma   90.00
#
_symmetry.space_group_name_H-M   'P 1'
#
loop_
_entity.id
_entity.type
_entity.pdbx_description
1 polymer ?
#
loop_
_entity_poly.entity_id
_entity_poly.type
_entity_poly.pdbx_seq_one_letter_code
_entity_poly.pdbx_strand_id
1 'polypeptide(L)'
;MGERIVLDLETQREFSEVEGRRHELLGVSVVGIYRYGADHYETYLEAELRQLVPLLQEAELVIGFNIKRFDLPVLSPYLPFPISTIPVLDIIDDAVKQLGHRVSLESLCQATLGKGKSGSGLQALAWFKEGKFDLIKQYCLDDVRLTKELFDYGKQHGTLFATSRYGAEKLNIPVFWPERKRDLAMIAKVLAEAFQKRLQVEIEYLSASVQAGESAQRVRRVDVYAVNEPYFEGYCHLRQDVRQFRIDRILDIKPTWNRYTIPADFVPTAVAE
;
A
#
# COMPACT_ATOMS: atom_id res chain seq x y z
N MET A 1 -8.04 -17.84 -1.71
CA MET A 1 -7.33 -16.55 -1.60
C MET A 1 -5.88 -16.90 -1.51
N GLY A 2 -5.03 -16.32 -2.36
CA GLY A 2 -3.59 -16.58 -2.27
C GLY A 2 -2.97 -15.88 -1.06
N GLU A 3 -1.75 -16.28 -0.77
CA GLU A 3 -1.04 -15.90 0.45
C GLU A 3 -0.70 -14.40 0.43
N ARG A 4 -0.89 -13.74 1.57
CA ARG A 4 -0.40 -12.38 1.79
C ARG A 4 0.62 -12.41 2.90
N ILE A 5 1.71 -11.69 2.70
CA ILE A 5 2.85 -11.71 3.61
C ILE A 5 3.15 -10.28 4.03
N VAL A 6 3.30 -10.02 5.32
CA VAL A 6 3.98 -8.82 5.81
C VAL A 6 5.44 -9.18 6.02
N LEU A 7 6.36 -8.35 5.54
CA LEU A 7 7.79 -8.60 5.59
C LEU A 7 8.54 -7.36 6.07
N ASP A 8 9.53 -7.62 6.90
CA ASP A 8 10.58 -6.68 7.29
C ASP A 8 11.91 -7.46 7.41
N LEU A 9 13.05 -6.78 7.30
CA LEU A 9 14.35 -7.42 7.52
C LEU A 9 15.35 -6.52 8.22
N GLU A 10 16.30 -7.18 8.87
CA GLU A 10 17.49 -6.57 9.47
C GLU A 10 18.73 -6.97 8.70
N THR A 11 19.70 -6.07 8.60
CA THR A 11 20.93 -6.29 7.84
C THR A 11 22.10 -6.71 8.73
N GLN A 12 23.16 -7.23 8.10
CA GLN A 12 24.41 -7.56 8.78
C GLN A 12 25.37 -6.38 8.88
N ARG A 13 25.24 -5.44 7.95
CA ARG A 13 26.14 -4.31 7.74
C ARG A 13 25.34 -3.04 7.53
N GLU A 14 25.94 -1.89 7.85
CA GLU A 14 25.43 -0.59 7.45
C GLU A 14 25.99 -0.14 6.10
N PHE A 15 25.37 0.88 5.48
CA PHE A 15 25.82 1.41 4.20
C PHE A 15 27.26 1.94 4.20
N SER A 16 27.79 2.34 5.37
CA SER A 16 29.16 2.83 5.51
C SER A 16 30.19 1.70 5.31
N GLU A 17 29.79 0.44 5.55
CA GLU A 17 30.64 -0.75 5.53
C GLU A 17 30.67 -1.44 4.15
N VAL A 18 29.88 -0.97 3.17
CA VAL A 18 29.74 -1.61 1.85
C VAL A 18 30.08 -0.66 0.70
N GLU A 19 30.76 -1.21 -0.30
CA GLU A 19 31.19 -0.46 -1.47
C GLU A 19 29.99 0.12 -2.24
N GLY A 20 30.06 1.42 -2.53
CA GLY A 20 29.04 2.12 -3.31
C GLY A 20 27.69 2.24 -2.60
N ARG A 21 27.60 1.91 -1.30
CA ARG A 21 26.33 1.90 -0.54
C ARG A 21 25.27 1.02 -1.20
N ARG A 22 25.71 -0.09 -1.79
CA ARG A 22 24.85 -1.05 -2.49
C ARG A 22 24.05 -1.89 -1.50
N HIS A 23 22.74 -2.02 -1.74
CA HIS A 23 21.81 -2.69 -0.83
C HIS A 23 22.09 -4.20 -0.79
N GLU A 24 22.34 -4.78 -1.95
CA GLU A 24 22.66 -6.20 -2.16
C GLU A 24 23.92 -6.67 -1.40
N LEU A 25 24.76 -5.74 -0.93
CA LEU A 25 25.98 -6.05 -0.19
C LEU A 25 25.82 -5.99 1.34
N LEU A 26 24.67 -5.53 1.85
CA LEU A 26 24.46 -5.34 3.28
C LEU A 26 24.36 -6.66 4.05
N GLY A 27 24.00 -7.75 3.36
CA GLY A 27 23.73 -9.04 3.99
C GLY A 27 22.44 -9.01 4.82
N VAL A 28 21.82 -10.17 5.01
CA VAL A 28 20.60 -10.30 5.83
C VAL A 28 20.96 -10.94 7.16
N SER A 29 20.62 -10.33 8.28
CA SER A 29 20.78 -10.97 9.59
C SER A 29 19.53 -11.77 9.97
N VAL A 30 18.35 -11.14 9.85
CA VAL A 30 17.03 -11.76 10.09
C VAL A 30 16.03 -11.21 9.08
N VAL A 31 15.16 -12.06 8.55
CA VAL A 31 13.87 -11.65 7.96
C VAL A 31 12.77 -12.05 8.90
N GLY A 32 11.87 -11.13 9.22
CA GLY A 32 10.62 -11.40 9.90
C GLY A 32 9.47 -11.40 8.90
N ILE A 33 8.55 -12.36 9.03
CA ILE A 33 7.32 -12.35 8.26
C ILE A 33 6.09 -12.60 9.13
N TYR A 34 4.95 -12.13 8.65
CA TYR A 34 3.62 -12.59 9.07
C TYR A 34 2.86 -13.10 7.85
N ARG A 35 2.25 -14.28 7.97
CA ARG A 35 1.45 -14.91 6.92
C ARG A 35 -0.03 -14.83 7.27
N TYR A 36 -0.82 -14.17 6.41
CA TYR A 36 -2.27 -14.06 6.63
C TYR A 36 -2.97 -15.42 6.49
N GLY A 37 -2.52 -16.29 5.60
CA GLY A 37 -3.12 -17.61 5.38
C GLY A 37 -2.95 -18.56 6.56
N ALA A 38 -1.88 -18.39 7.35
CA ALA A 38 -1.55 -19.23 8.49
C ALA A 38 -1.80 -18.54 9.85
N ASP A 39 -2.11 -17.24 9.85
CA ASP A 39 -2.14 -16.38 11.06
C ASP A 39 -0.89 -16.57 11.94
N HIS A 40 0.27 -16.55 11.31
CA HIS A 40 1.52 -16.95 11.96
C HIS A 40 2.68 -15.99 11.66
N TYR A 41 3.50 -15.74 12.68
CA TYR A 41 4.74 -14.99 12.59
C TYR A 41 5.92 -15.95 12.54
N GLU A 42 6.85 -15.70 11.62
CA GLU A 42 8.02 -16.55 11.40
C GLU A 42 9.26 -15.67 11.22
N THR A 43 10.44 -16.21 11.55
CA THR A 43 11.73 -15.54 11.28
C THR A 43 12.66 -16.48 10.54
N TYR A 44 13.50 -15.91 9.69
CA TYR A 44 14.51 -16.63 8.91
C TYR A 44 15.86 -15.94 9.09
N LEU A 45 16.87 -16.68 9.54
CA LEU A 45 18.26 -16.29 9.44
C LEU A 45 18.74 -16.37 7.99
N GLU A 46 19.90 -15.78 7.69
CA GLU A 46 20.50 -15.81 6.34
C GLU A 46 20.55 -17.23 5.75
N ALA A 47 21.00 -18.20 6.54
CA ALA A 47 21.12 -19.61 6.14
C ALA A 47 19.75 -20.28 5.87
N GLU A 48 18.66 -19.69 6.35
CA GLU A 48 17.29 -20.21 6.26
C GLU A 48 16.51 -19.57 5.11
N LEU A 49 17.05 -18.53 4.45
CA LEU A 49 16.34 -17.76 3.41
C LEU A 49 15.86 -18.60 2.22
N ARG A 50 16.47 -19.76 1.97
CA ARG A 50 15.97 -20.70 0.94
C ARG A 50 14.54 -21.16 1.22
N GLN A 51 14.11 -21.20 2.48
CA GLN A 51 12.76 -21.56 2.89
C GLN A 51 11.74 -20.43 2.63
N LEU A 52 12.20 -19.17 2.60
CA LEU A 52 11.36 -17.99 2.32
C LEU A 52 11.02 -17.84 0.82
N VAL A 53 11.90 -18.31 -0.07
CA VAL A 53 11.74 -18.21 -1.54
C VAL A 53 10.36 -18.67 -2.05
N PRO A 54 9.87 -19.89 -1.74
CA PRO A 54 8.56 -20.34 -2.24
C PRO A 54 7.42 -19.45 -1.74
N LEU A 55 7.49 -18.96 -0.50
CA LEU A 55 6.49 -18.06 0.06
C LEU A 55 6.41 -16.74 -0.72
N LEU A 56 7.56 -16.15 -1.05
CA LEU A 56 7.61 -14.90 -1.85
C LEU A 56 7.21 -15.12 -3.31
N GLN A 57 7.47 -16.30 -3.87
CA GLN A 57 7.10 -16.64 -5.24
C GLN A 57 5.59 -16.83 -5.40
N GLU A 58 4.92 -17.39 -4.38
CA GLU A 58 3.48 -17.67 -4.39
C GLU A 58 2.63 -16.52 -3.81
N ALA A 59 3.26 -15.54 -3.16
CA ALA A 59 2.56 -14.42 -2.55
C ALA A 59 1.75 -13.60 -3.58
N GLU A 60 0.45 -13.47 -3.33
CA GLU A 60 -0.41 -12.53 -4.08
C GLU A 60 -0.06 -11.08 -3.75
N LEU A 61 0.45 -10.84 -2.54
CA LEU A 61 0.88 -9.53 -2.06
C LEU A 61 1.90 -9.65 -0.94
N VAL A 62 3.01 -8.94 -1.08
CA VAL A 62 3.96 -8.65 -0.01
C VAL A 62 3.74 -7.22 0.47
N ILE A 63 3.52 -7.06 1.77
CA ILE A 63 3.31 -5.80 2.46
C ILE A 63 4.58 -5.47 3.25
N GLY A 64 5.08 -4.26 3.15
CA GLY A 64 6.20 -3.81 3.97
C GLY A 64 6.25 -2.30 4.14
N PHE A 65 7.26 -1.83 4.86
CA PHE A 65 7.50 -0.40 5.08
C PHE A 65 8.87 0.00 4.50
N ASN A 66 8.88 0.79 3.42
CA ASN A 66 10.08 1.08 2.62
C ASN A 66 10.70 -0.14 1.91
N ILE A 67 9.95 -1.23 1.85
CA ILE A 67 10.32 -2.55 1.31
C ILE A 67 10.82 -2.51 -0.14
N LYS A 68 10.26 -1.64 -0.99
CA LYS A 68 10.68 -1.54 -2.40
C LYS A 68 12.07 -0.95 -2.55
N ARG A 69 12.42 -0.02 -1.65
CA ARG A 69 13.65 0.76 -1.73
C ARG A 69 14.76 0.21 -0.84
N PHE A 70 14.45 -0.71 0.06
CA PHE A 70 15.41 -1.23 1.03
C PHE A 70 15.41 -2.76 1.07
N ASP A 71 14.38 -3.37 1.65
CA ASP A 71 14.35 -4.80 1.97
C ASP A 71 14.46 -5.69 0.73
N LEU A 72 13.68 -5.42 -0.33
CA LEU A 72 13.75 -6.23 -1.56
C LEU A 72 15.10 -6.10 -2.28
N PRO A 73 15.69 -4.90 -2.46
CA PRO A 73 17.07 -4.77 -2.91
C PRO A 73 18.07 -5.58 -2.07
N VAL A 74 17.96 -5.58 -0.74
CA VAL A 74 18.82 -6.39 0.14
C VAL A 74 18.60 -7.89 -0.05
N LEU A 75 17.34 -8.33 -0.22
CA LEU A 75 16.98 -9.74 -0.46
C LEU A 75 17.34 -10.24 -1.86
N SER A 76 17.53 -9.33 -2.82
CA SER A 76 17.70 -9.71 -4.23
C SER A 76 18.79 -10.76 -4.51
N PRO A 77 19.95 -10.81 -3.82
CA PRO A 77 20.97 -11.85 -4.05
C PRO A 77 20.53 -13.25 -3.65
N TYR A 78 19.52 -13.37 -2.78
CA TYR A 78 19.04 -14.64 -2.23
C TYR A 78 17.86 -15.21 -3.04
N LEU A 79 17.33 -14.45 -4.02
CA LEU A 79 16.15 -14.82 -4.78
C LEU A 79 16.53 -15.33 -6.18
N PRO A 80 15.97 -16.48 -6.62
CA PRO A 80 16.24 -17.01 -7.96
C PRO A 80 15.41 -16.33 -9.06
N PHE A 81 14.67 -15.27 -8.73
CA PHE A 81 13.83 -14.51 -9.65
C PHE A 81 13.94 -13.00 -9.38
N PRO A 82 13.65 -12.14 -10.38
CA PRO A 82 13.75 -10.68 -10.20
C PRO A 82 12.76 -10.16 -9.16
N ILE A 83 13.20 -9.31 -8.23
CA ILE A 83 12.32 -8.69 -7.22
C ILE A 83 11.16 -7.89 -7.80
N SER A 84 11.26 -7.45 -9.06
CA SER A 84 10.19 -6.75 -9.79
C SER A 84 8.97 -7.62 -10.09
N THR A 85 9.09 -8.95 -9.98
CA THR A 85 7.95 -9.86 -10.15
C THR A 85 7.11 -10.00 -8.88
N ILE A 86 7.63 -9.56 -7.73
CA ILE A 86 6.92 -9.63 -6.46
C ILE A 86 5.83 -8.54 -6.44
N PRO A 87 4.55 -8.89 -6.23
CA PRO A 87 3.50 -7.89 -6.03
C PRO A 87 3.68 -7.22 -4.66
N VAL A 88 3.94 -5.91 -4.62
CA VAL A 88 4.32 -5.22 -3.37
C VAL A 88 3.42 -4.02 -3.08
N LEU A 89 2.91 -3.98 -1.85
CA LEU A 89 2.38 -2.77 -1.22
C LEU A 89 3.45 -2.24 -0.26
N ASP A 90 3.88 -1.01 -0.53
CA ASP A 90 4.84 -0.31 0.32
C ASP A 90 4.13 0.87 0.99
N ILE A 91 3.95 0.78 2.31
CA ILE A 91 3.17 1.75 3.09
C ILE A 91 3.79 3.15 2.99
N ILE A 92 5.12 3.27 2.97
CA ILE A 92 5.76 4.58 2.91
C ILE A 92 5.58 5.23 1.54
N ASP A 93 5.59 4.45 0.46
CA ASP A 93 5.37 4.97 -0.89
C ASP A 93 3.97 5.57 -1.00
N ASP A 94 2.95 4.92 -0.44
CA ASP A 94 1.58 5.44 -0.44
C ASP A 94 1.43 6.68 0.45
N ALA A 95 2.09 6.70 1.62
CA ALA A 95 2.14 7.89 2.47
C ALA A 95 2.82 9.08 1.76
N VAL A 96 3.96 8.85 1.11
CA VAL A 96 4.71 9.88 0.37
C VAL A 96 3.89 10.44 -0.79
N LYS A 97 3.13 9.61 -1.51
CA LYS A 97 2.25 10.09 -2.60
C LYS A 97 1.18 11.07 -2.10
N GLN A 98 0.70 10.91 -0.87
CA GLN A 98 -0.31 11.83 -0.31
C GLN A 98 0.31 13.05 0.35
N LEU A 99 1.45 12.90 1.02
CA LEU A 99 2.05 13.96 1.84
C LEU A 99 3.16 14.77 1.14
N GLY A 100 3.71 14.25 0.03
CA GLY A 100 4.86 14.84 -0.67
C GLY A 100 6.20 14.69 0.06
N HIS A 101 6.23 14.04 1.23
CA HIS A 101 7.45 13.83 2.02
C HIS A 101 7.42 12.51 2.80
N ARG A 102 8.60 12.04 3.22
CA ARG A 102 8.76 10.78 3.97
C ARG A 102 8.35 10.94 5.44
N VAL A 103 7.72 9.89 5.96
CA VAL A 103 7.35 9.71 7.37
C VAL A 103 8.01 8.43 7.89
N SER A 104 8.24 8.33 9.20
CA SER A 104 8.73 7.10 9.83
C SER A 104 7.60 6.12 10.14
N LEU A 105 7.92 4.83 10.24
CA LEU A 105 6.99 3.80 10.70
C LEU A 105 6.43 4.16 12.08
N GLU A 106 7.29 4.66 12.97
CA GLU A 106 6.91 5.12 14.30
C GLU A 106 5.88 6.26 14.26
N SER A 107 6.09 7.27 13.41
CA SER A 107 5.13 8.38 13.26
C SER A 107 3.75 7.89 12.81
N LEU A 108 3.71 6.93 11.88
CA LEU A 108 2.46 6.32 11.45
C LEU A 108 1.80 5.51 12.58
N CYS A 109 2.57 4.67 13.28
CA CYS A 109 2.07 3.85 14.38
C CYS A 109 1.51 4.69 15.53
N GLN A 110 2.24 5.73 15.94
CA GLN A 110 1.84 6.58 17.04
C GLN A 110 0.59 7.38 16.68
N ALA A 111 0.55 7.98 15.49
CA ALA A 111 -0.58 8.79 15.08
C ALA A 111 -1.82 7.95 14.73
N THR A 112 -1.65 6.75 14.18
CA THR A 112 -2.76 5.88 13.74
C THR A 112 -3.27 4.95 14.85
N LEU A 113 -2.35 4.25 15.51
CA LEU A 113 -2.66 3.16 16.44
C LEU A 113 -2.49 3.57 17.92
N GLY A 114 -1.88 4.72 18.19
CA GLY A 114 -1.50 5.12 19.55
C GLY A 114 -0.37 4.27 20.14
N LYS A 115 0.37 3.53 19.30
CA LYS A 115 1.46 2.64 19.68
C LYS A 115 2.81 3.24 19.27
N GLY A 116 3.81 3.18 20.15
CA GLY A 116 5.19 3.56 19.85
C GLY A 116 6.10 2.34 19.66
N LYS A 117 7.30 2.56 19.12
CA LYS A 117 8.35 1.53 19.06
C LYS A 117 9.01 1.35 20.44
N SER A 118 9.46 0.13 20.74
CA SER A 118 10.27 -0.21 21.92
C SER A 118 11.79 -0.14 21.65
N GLY A 119 12.25 0.08 20.41
CA GLY A 119 13.69 0.08 20.05
C GLY A 119 14.02 0.75 18.71
N SER A 120 15.32 0.87 18.40
CA SER A 120 15.87 1.53 17.20
C SER A 120 16.70 0.56 16.35
N GLY A 121 16.63 0.66 15.01
CA GLY A 121 17.36 -0.20 14.08
C GLY A 121 18.89 -0.11 14.19
N LEU A 122 19.43 0.98 14.77
CA LEU A 122 20.86 1.06 15.11
C LEU A 122 21.29 0.00 16.14
N GLN A 123 20.34 -0.51 16.93
CA GLN A 123 20.59 -1.54 17.93
C GLN A 123 20.72 -2.95 17.31
N ALA A 124 20.03 -3.22 16.20
CA ALA A 124 20.06 -4.52 15.52
C ALA A 124 21.45 -4.84 14.95
N LEU A 125 22.12 -3.86 14.34
CA LEU A 125 23.49 -4.00 13.85
C LEU A 125 24.49 -4.30 14.97
N ALA A 126 24.33 -3.66 16.14
CA ALA A 126 25.15 -3.94 17.32
C ALA A 126 24.91 -5.36 17.84
N TRP A 127 23.65 -5.79 17.94
CA TRP A 127 23.30 -7.15 18.33
C TRP A 127 23.82 -8.21 17.37
N PHE A 128 23.88 -7.92 16.07
CA PHE A 128 24.46 -8.85 15.09
C PHE A 128 25.96 -9.06 15.35
N LYS A 129 26.71 -7.96 15.59
CA LYS A 129 28.13 -8.02 15.96
C LYS A 129 28.37 -8.80 17.27
N GLU A 130 27.39 -8.79 18.17
CA GLU A 130 27.41 -9.51 19.46
C GLU A 130 26.81 -10.93 19.38
N GLY A 131 26.29 -11.37 18.23
CA GLY A 131 25.65 -12.67 18.06
C GLY A 131 24.30 -12.83 18.77
N LYS A 132 23.64 -11.73 19.14
CA LYS A 132 22.37 -11.71 19.90
C LYS A 132 21.14 -11.84 18.99
N PHE A 133 21.05 -12.93 18.24
CA PHE A 133 20.01 -13.15 17.23
C PHE A 133 18.58 -13.13 17.79
N ASP A 134 18.35 -13.59 19.02
CA ASP A 134 17.01 -13.58 19.61
C ASP A 134 16.45 -12.16 19.76
N LEU A 135 17.31 -11.18 20.08
CA LEU A 135 16.91 -9.77 20.15
C LEU A 135 16.59 -9.20 18.78
N ILE A 136 17.37 -9.55 17.76
CA ILE A 136 17.13 -9.13 16.37
C ILE A 136 15.80 -9.73 15.87
N LYS A 137 15.56 -11.02 16.14
CA LYS A 137 14.29 -11.69 15.81
C LYS A 137 13.09 -11.01 16.46
N GLN A 138 13.18 -10.71 17.76
CA GLN A 138 12.11 -10.01 18.46
C GLN A 138 11.86 -8.63 17.88
N TYR A 139 12.93 -7.86 17.63
CA TYR A 139 12.83 -6.51 17.05
C TYR A 139 12.20 -6.51 15.66
N CYS A 140 12.68 -7.39 14.77
CA CYS A 140 12.15 -7.52 13.42
C CYS A 140 10.67 -7.95 13.43
N LEU A 141 10.28 -8.91 14.29
CA LEU A 141 8.88 -9.30 14.42
C LEU A 141 7.99 -8.18 15.00
N ASP A 142 8.52 -7.31 15.85
CA ASP A 142 7.79 -6.13 16.32
C ASP A 142 7.50 -5.16 15.17
N ASP A 143 8.47 -4.92 14.28
CA ASP A 143 8.28 -4.08 13.08
C ASP A 143 7.33 -4.72 12.06
N VAL A 144 7.39 -6.05 11.86
CA VAL A 144 6.39 -6.81 11.09
C VAL A 144 4.99 -6.64 11.69
N ARG A 145 4.84 -6.79 13.01
CA ARG A 145 3.55 -6.65 13.71
C ARG A 145 3.00 -5.23 13.54
N LEU A 146 3.81 -4.20 13.75
CA LEU A 146 3.40 -2.81 13.57
C LEU A 146 2.99 -2.52 12.11
N THR A 147 3.73 -3.05 11.15
CA THR A 147 3.42 -2.93 9.72
C THR A 147 2.11 -3.63 9.37
N LYS A 148 1.88 -4.84 9.92
CA LYS A 148 0.63 -5.58 9.79
C LYS A 148 -0.55 -4.78 10.34
N GLU A 149 -0.43 -4.28 11.57
CA GLU A 149 -1.50 -3.52 12.23
C GLU A 149 -1.82 -2.22 11.48
N LEU A 150 -0.82 -1.53 10.93
CA LEU A 150 -1.04 -0.37 10.07
C LEU A 150 -1.77 -0.77 8.78
N PHE A 151 -1.32 -1.85 8.13
CA PHE A 151 -1.98 -2.36 6.93
C PHE A 151 -3.45 -2.69 7.19
N ASP A 152 -3.74 -3.45 8.24
CA ASP A 152 -5.10 -3.83 8.63
C ASP A 152 -5.96 -2.59 8.94
N TYR A 153 -5.42 -1.62 9.69
CA TYR A 153 -6.11 -0.38 9.99
C TYR A 153 -6.42 0.40 8.71
N GLY A 154 -5.42 0.65 7.86
CA GLY A 154 -5.60 1.41 6.64
C GLY A 154 -6.56 0.72 5.66
N LYS A 155 -6.53 -0.61 5.60
CA LYS A 155 -7.47 -1.42 4.82
C LYS A 155 -8.91 -1.28 5.35
N GLN A 156 -9.10 -1.32 6.66
CA GLN A 156 -10.42 -1.22 7.29
C GLN A 156 -10.99 0.20 7.25
N HIS A 157 -10.16 1.21 7.50
CA HIS A 157 -10.58 2.60 7.70
C HIS A 157 -10.40 3.49 6.46
N GLY A 158 -9.64 3.03 5.45
CA GLY A 158 -9.32 3.81 4.25
C GLY A 158 -8.40 5.01 4.52
N THR A 159 -7.78 5.07 5.70
CA THR A 159 -6.89 6.17 6.08
C THR A 159 -5.83 5.71 7.09
N LEU A 160 -4.70 6.40 7.08
CA LEU A 160 -3.69 6.41 8.13
C LEU A 160 -3.48 7.84 8.63
N PHE A 161 -2.77 7.98 9.73
CA PHE A 161 -2.37 9.27 10.28
C PHE A 161 -0.86 9.33 10.47
N ALA A 162 -0.28 10.52 10.31
CA ALA A 162 1.11 10.81 10.69
C ALA A 162 1.18 12.04 11.61
N THR A 163 2.20 12.11 12.46
CA THR A 163 2.48 13.29 13.27
C THR A 163 2.99 14.44 12.39
N SER A 164 2.39 15.63 12.50
CA SER A 164 2.87 16.82 11.80
C SER A 164 4.22 17.28 12.37
N ARG A 165 5.12 17.73 11.48
CA ARG A 165 6.38 18.37 11.90
C ARG A 165 6.19 19.81 12.39
N TYR A 166 5.03 20.41 12.13
CA TYR A 166 4.77 21.85 12.32
C TYR A 166 3.62 22.15 13.30
N GLY A 167 3.08 21.14 14.00
CA GLY A 167 1.99 21.35 14.96
C GLY A 167 1.51 20.07 15.63
N ALA A 168 0.52 20.21 16.52
CA ALA A 168 -0.09 19.10 17.26
C ALA A 168 -1.11 18.29 16.43
N GLU A 169 -1.45 18.74 15.22
CA GLU A 169 -2.43 18.10 14.37
C GLU A 169 -1.86 16.86 13.66
N LYS A 170 -2.69 15.82 13.55
CA LYS A 170 -2.40 14.62 12.78
C LYS A 170 -2.65 14.89 11.30
N LEU A 171 -1.68 14.55 10.46
CA LEU A 171 -1.84 14.56 9.01
C LEU A 171 -2.66 13.34 8.59
N ASN A 172 -3.80 13.56 7.94
CA ASN A 172 -4.64 12.49 7.39
C ASN A 172 -4.05 11.99 6.06
N ILE A 173 -3.84 10.67 5.94
CA ILE A 173 -3.27 10.01 4.77
C ILE A 173 -4.31 9.04 4.24
N PRO A 174 -5.13 9.43 3.25
CA PRO A 174 -6.05 8.51 2.60
C PRO A 174 -5.27 7.35 1.95
N VAL A 175 -5.59 6.11 2.33
CA VAL A 175 -4.96 4.92 1.77
C VAL A 175 -5.99 4.02 1.12
N PHE A 176 -5.55 3.25 0.11
CA PHE A 176 -6.42 2.40 -0.66
C PHE A 176 -5.78 1.06 -0.96
N TRP A 177 -6.12 0.07 -0.15
CA TRP A 177 -5.51 -1.27 -0.18
C TRP A 177 -6.59 -2.34 -0.40
N PRO A 178 -7.06 -2.50 -1.65
CA PRO A 178 -8.09 -3.48 -1.97
C PRO A 178 -7.65 -4.91 -1.62
N GLU A 179 -8.63 -5.75 -1.29
CA GLU A 179 -8.46 -7.21 -1.15
C GLU A 179 -7.91 -7.87 -2.43
N ARG A 180 -8.13 -7.26 -3.60
CA ARG A 180 -7.81 -7.86 -4.90
C ARG A 180 -6.97 -6.93 -5.75
N LYS A 181 -6.07 -7.51 -6.55
CA LYS A 181 -5.31 -6.80 -7.58
C LYS A 181 -6.30 -6.15 -8.56
N ARG A 182 -6.12 -4.85 -8.78
CA ARG A 182 -6.97 -4.09 -9.70
C ARG A 182 -6.40 -4.19 -11.10
N ASP A 183 -7.25 -4.55 -12.04
CA ASP A 183 -6.95 -4.41 -13.45
C ASP A 183 -7.41 -3.02 -13.91
N LEU A 184 -6.53 -2.02 -13.74
CA LEU A 184 -6.83 -0.64 -14.13
C LEU A 184 -7.15 -0.53 -15.63
N ALA A 185 -6.53 -1.38 -16.47
CA ALA A 185 -6.81 -1.41 -17.89
C ALA A 185 -8.23 -1.92 -18.17
N MET A 186 -8.68 -2.95 -17.45
CA MET A 186 -10.06 -3.43 -17.51
C MET A 186 -11.06 -2.36 -17.02
N ILE A 187 -10.76 -1.68 -15.91
CA ILE A 187 -11.62 -0.60 -15.40
C ILE A 187 -11.73 0.54 -16.42
N ALA A 188 -10.60 1.00 -16.97
CA ALA A 188 -10.57 2.06 -17.98
C ALA A 188 -11.37 1.64 -19.24
N LYS A 189 -11.25 0.39 -19.66
CA LYS A 189 -12.03 -0.18 -20.76
C LYS A 189 -13.54 -0.14 -20.48
N VAL A 190 -13.98 -0.57 -19.30
CA VAL A 190 -15.41 -0.54 -18.92
C VAL A 190 -15.94 0.90 -18.91
N LEU A 191 -15.17 1.86 -18.38
CA LEU A 191 -15.53 3.28 -18.39
C LEU A 191 -15.68 3.82 -19.82
N ALA A 192 -14.72 3.52 -20.70
CA ALA A 192 -14.76 3.95 -22.10
C ALA A 192 -15.97 3.37 -22.84
N GLU A 193 -16.27 2.08 -22.66
CA GLU A 193 -17.45 1.46 -23.26
C GLU A 193 -18.76 2.02 -22.72
N ALA A 194 -18.85 2.24 -21.41
CA ALA A 194 -20.03 2.80 -20.77
C ALA A 194 -20.28 4.25 -21.23
N PHE A 195 -19.22 5.04 -21.38
CA PHE A 195 -19.29 6.38 -21.96
C PHE A 195 -19.83 6.31 -23.40
N GLN A 196 -19.21 5.54 -24.29
CA GLN A 196 -19.62 5.44 -25.69
C GLN A 196 -21.08 4.99 -25.85
N LYS A 197 -21.51 4.00 -25.06
CA LYS A 197 -22.87 3.44 -25.11
C LYS A 197 -23.89 4.24 -24.28
N ARG A 198 -23.47 5.30 -23.58
CA ARG A 198 -24.27 6.08 -22.63
C ARG A 198 -24.96 5.19 -21.58
N LEU A 199 -24.20 4.26 -21.01
CA LEU A 199 -24.65 3.39 -19.92
C LEU A 199 -24.13 3.91 -18.60
N GLN A 200 -25.02 4.06 -17.62
CA GLN A 200 -24.63 4.38 -16.25
C GLN A 200 -23.79 3.24 -15.69
N VAL A 201 -22.76 3.57 -14.91
CA VAL A 201 -21.93 2.58 -14.21
C VAL A 201 -22.28 2.56 -12.73
N GLU A 202 -22.21 1.39 -12.13
CA GLU A 202 -22.14 1.22 -10.69
C GLU A 202 -20.67 0.93 -10.34
N ILE A 203 -20.05 1.83 -9.58
CA ILE A 203 -18.68 1.71 -9.12
C ILE A 203 -18.66 1.49 -7.61
N GLU A 204 -17.85 0.56 -7.15
CA GLU A 204 -17.43 0.52 -5.76
C GLU A 204 -16.25 1.49 -5.63
N TYR A 205 -16.45 2.62 -4.93
CA TYR A 205 -15.51 3.74 -4.97
C TYR A 205 -15.04 4.17 -3.59
N LEU A 206 -13.72 4.35 -3.43
CA LEU A 206 -13.13 4.88 -2.20
C LEU A 206 -13.20 6.41 -2.15
N SER A 207 -13.91 6.97 -1.17
CA SER A 207 -13.96 8.42 -0.97
C SER A 207 -12.88 8.92 -0.02
N ALA A 208 -12.17 9.99 -0.39
CA ALA A 208 -11.20 10.65 0.48
C ALA A 208 -11.80 11.29 1.75
N SER A 209 -13.12 11.53 1.77
CA SER A 209 -13.85 12.11 2.89
C SER A 209 -14.67 11.03 3.59
N VAL A 210 -14.07 10.39 4.58
CA VAL A 210 -14.81 9.53 5.51
C VAL A 210 -15.21 10.40 6.69
N GLN A 211 -16.50 10.76 6.81
CA GLN A 211 -17.00 11.27 8.08
C GLN A 211 -16.94 10.14 9.10
N ALA A 212 -16.50 10.44 10.32
CA ALA A 212 -16.32 9.46 11.37
C ALA A 212 -17.58 8.59 11.53
N GLY A 213 -17.46 7.29 11.25
CA GLY A 213 -18.54 6.31 11.39
C GLY A 213 -19.13 5.75 10.09
N GLU A 214 -18.84 6.31 8.92
CA GLU A 214 -19.26 5.73 7.62
C GLU A 214 -18.13 4.93 6.96
N SER A 215 -18.45 3.86 6.24
CA SER A 215 -17.45 3.11 5.47
C SER A 215 -16.82 3.98 4.35
N ALA A 216 -15.50 3.88 4.18
CA ALA A 216 -14.79 4.58 3.10
C ALA A 216 -15.22 4.10 1.69
N GLN A 217 -15.77 2.89 1.62
CA GLN A 217 -16.35 2.28 0.43
C GLN A 217 -17.80 2.72 0.28
N ARG A 218 -18.12 3.35 -0.84
CA ARG A 218 -19.52 3.59 -1.25
C ARG A 218 -19.71 3.08 -2.67
N VAL A 219 -20.74 2.27 -2.85
CA VAL A 219 -21.28 1.99 -4.18
C VAL A 219 -21.87 3.29 -4.71
N ARG A 220 -21.42 3.75 -5.88
CA ARG A 220 -21.91 4.95 -6.55
C ARG A 220 -22.43 4.59 -7.92
N ARG A 221 -23.62 5.11 -8.24
CA ARG A 221 -24.12 5.14 -9.61
C ARG A 221 -23.69 6.43 -10.26
N VAL A 222 -23.02 6.33 -11.40
CA VAL A 222 -22.41 7.46 -12.10
C VAL A 222 -22.76 7.41 -13.57
N ASP A 223 -23.26 8.53 -14.07
CA ASP A 223 -23.43 8.75 -15.50
C ASP A 223 -22.13 9.34 -16.03
N VAL A 224 -21.39 8.57 -16.84
CA VAL A 224 -20.03 8.93 -17.28
C VAL A 224 -20.09 10.02 -18.34
N TYR A 225 -19.56 11.21 -18.06
CA TYR A 225 -19.62 12.35 -18.99
C TYR A 225 -18.31 12.56 -19.76
N ALA A 226 -17.18 12.18 -19.18
CA ALA A 226 -15.87 12.18 -19.85
C ALA A 226 -14.93 11.18 -19.17
N VAL A 227 -13.98 10.61 -19.93
CA VAL A 227 -12.93 9.71 -19.40
C VAL A 227 -11.58 10.24 -19.87
N ASN A 228 -10.78 10.77 -18.95
CA ASN A 228 -9.49 11.42 -19.20
C ASN A 228 -8.49 10.96 -18.13
N GLU A 229 -7.76 9.88 -18.39
CA GLU A 229 -6.87 9.26 -17.40
C GLU A 229 -5.87 10.28 -16.79
N PRO A 230 -5.67 10.26 -15.46
CA PRO A 230 -6.09 9.24 -14.48
C PRO A 230 -7.49 9.46 -13.89
N TYR A 231 -8.31 10.34 -14.48
CA TYR A 231 -9.63 10.72 -13.99
C TYR A 231 -10.76 10.35 -14.95
N PHE A 232 -11.98 10.40 -14.45
CA PHE A 232 -13.18 10.50 -15.28
C PHE A 232 -14.17 11.45 -14.59
N GLU A 233 -15.05 12.06 -15.38
CA GLU A 233 -16.07 12.99 -14.89
C GLU A 233 -17.45 12.38 -15.12
N GLY A 234 -18.37 12.62 -14.20
CA GLY A 234 -19.73 12.14 -14.35
C GLY A 234 -20.69 12.64 -13.29
N TYR A 235 -21.98 12.52 -13.56
CA TYR A 235 -23.02 12.86 -12.61
C TYR A 235 -23.16 11.77 -11.55
N CYS A 236 -22.87 12.12 -10.30
CA CYS A 236 -22.90 11.21 -9.17
C CYS A 236 -24.29 11.21 -8.53
N HIS A 237 -25.06 10.13 -8.72
CA HIS A 237 -26.43 10.05 -8.19
C HIS A 237 -26.50 10.07 -6.66
N LEU A 238 -25.44 9.63 -5.97
CA LEU A 238 -25.36 9.73 -4.51
C LEU A 238 -25.16 11.16 -4.02
N ARG A 239 -24.44 12.00 -4.78
CA ARG A 239 -24.14 13.40 -4.41
C ARG A 239 -25.02 14.41 -5.13
N GLN A 240 -25.83 13.94 -6.09
CA GLN A 240 -26.70 14.73 -6.95
C GLN A 240 -25.97 15.86 -7.68
N ASP A 241 -24.73 15.60 -8.10
CA ASP A 241 -23.82 16.62 -8.61
C ASP A 241 -22.78 16.00 -9.56
N VAL A 242 -22.25 16.80 -10.49
CA VAL A 242 -21.15 16.41 -11.37
C VAL A 242 -19.85 16.39 -10.56
N ARG A 243 -19.11 15.28 -10.68
CA ARG A 243 -17.88 15.06 -9.91
C ARG A 243 -16.79 14.51 -10.81
N GLN A 244 -15.56 14.86 -10.46
CA GLN A 244 -14.37 14.20 -10.95
C GLN A 244 -14.03 13.02 -10.02
N PHE A 245 -13.71 11.89 -10.62
CA PHE A 245 -13.36 10.64 -9.94
C PHE A 245 -11.98 10.20 -10.40
N ARG A 246 -11.16 9.69 -9.48
CA ARG A 246 -9.91 9.03 -9.84
C ARG A 246 -10.17 7.58 -10.21
N ILE A 247 -9.71 7.16 -11.38
CA ILE A 247 -9.86 5.78 -11.85
C ILE A 247 -9.15 4.82 -10.89
N ASP A 248 -8.01 5.24 -10.34
CA ASP A 248 -7.26 4.49 -9.34
C ASP A 248 -7.93 4.38 -7.95
N ARG A 249 -9.17 4.85 -7.77
CA ARG A 249 -9.97 4.66 -6.54
C ARG A 249 -11.20 3.76 -6.75
N ILE A 250 -11.36 3.21 -7.95
CA ILE A 250 -12.40 2.23 -8.26
C ILE A 250 -11.94 0.84 -7.82
N LEU A 251 -12.73 0.19 -6.96
CA LEU A 251 -12.54 -1.19 -6.49
C LEU A 251 -13.10 -2.20 -7.48
N ASP A 252 -14.32 -1.93 -7.93
CA ASP A 252 -15.06 -2.73 -8.88
C ASP A 252 -15.95 -1.80 -9.71
N ILE A 253 -16.26 -2.23 -10.93
CA ILE A 253 -17.09 -1.49 -11.85
C ILE A 253 -17.96 -2.45 -12.66
N LYS A 254 -19.25 -2.12 -12.75
CA LYS A 254 -20.17 -2.79 -13.66
C LYS A 254 -21.04 -1.78 -14.40
N PRO A 255 -21.24 -1.96 -15.72
CA PRO A 255 -22.26 -1.20 -16.42
C PRO A 255 -23.63 -1.63 -15.92
N THR A 256 -24.55 -0.68 -15.86
CA THR A 256 -25.97 -0.92 -15.60
C THR A 256 -26.74 -0.90 -16.93
N TRP A 257 -28.04 -1.20 -16.86
CA TRP A 257 -28.93 -1.08 -18.01
C TRP A 257 -29.49 0.33 -18.20
N ASN A 258 -29.26 1.24 -17.24
CA ASN A 258 -29.75 2.60 -17.29
C ASN A 258 -28.96 3.42 -18.30
N ARG A 259 -29.68 4.21 -19.11
CA ARG A 259 -29.10 5.14 -20.08
C ARG A 259 -29.30 6.57 -19.61
N TYR A 260 -28.38 7.45 -20.01
CA TYR A 260 -28.44 8.88 -19.71
C TYR A 260 -28.10 9.72 -20.94
N THR A 261 -28.41 11.00 -20.85
CA THR A 261 -27.95 12.03 -21.78
C THR A 261 -27.01 12.97 -21.06
N ILE A 262 -25.96 13.41 -21.74
CA ILE A 262 -25.05 14.42 -21.21
C ILE A 262 -25.71 15.79 -21.43
N PRO A 263 -25.82 16.66 -20.40
CA PRO A 263 -26.31 18.02 -20.56
C PRO A 263 -25.53 18.78 -21.65
N ALA A 264 -26.22 19.55 -22.49
CA ALA A 264 -25.61 20.23 -23.63
C ALA A 264 -24.61 21.34 -23.21
N ASP A 265 -24.76 21.83 -21.98
CA ASP A 265 -23.91 22.84 -21.34
C ASP A 265 -22.72 22.23 -20.56
N PHE A 266 -22.61 20.90 -20.50
CA PHE A 266 -21.46 20.24 -19.86
C PHE A 266 -20.19 20.46 -20.69
N VAL A 267 -19.16 21.00 -20.04
CA VAL A 267 -17.82 21.15 -20.59
C VAL A 267 -16.86 20.29 -19.75
N PRO A 268 -16.18 19.29 -20.34
CA PRO A 268 -15.18 18.50 -19.65
C PRO A 268 -14.06 19.37 -19.08
N THR A 269 -13.55 19.02 -17.90
CA THR A 269 -12.37 19.70 -17.36
C THR A 269 -11.17 19.41 -18.27
N ALA A 270 -10.42 20.46 -18.62
CA ALA A 270 -9.21 20.32 -19.43
C ALA A 270 -8.18 19.40 -18.75
N VAL A 271 -7.52 18.55 -19.54
CA VAL A 271 -6.40 17.73 -19.04
C VAL A 271 -5.24 18.70 -18.74
N ALA A 272 -4.79 18.75 -17.48
CA ALA A 272 -3.53 19.41 -17.18
C ALA A 272 -2.41 18.56 -17.80
N GLU A 273 -1.64 19.15 -18.72
CA GLU A 273 -0.43 18.55 -19.32
C GLU A 273 0.62 18.20 -18.27
#